data_AF-A0A962YCT9-F1
#
_entry.id   AF-A0A962YCT9-F1
#
_cell.length_a   1.000
_cell.length_b   1.000
_cell.length_c   1.000
_cell.angle_alpha   90.00
_cell.angle_beta   90.00
_cell.angle_gamma   90.00
#
_symmetry.space_group_name_H-M   'P 1'
#
loop_
_entity.id
_entity.type
_entity.pdbx_description
1 polymer ?
#
loop_
_entity_poly.entity_id
_entity_poly.type
_entity_poly.pdbx_seq_one_letter_code
_entity_poly.pdbx_strand_id
1 'polypeptide(L)'
;MPFALKVSASFIAAAAALSSFAVCAEDIVLRMAVPDWPPTRIMKDLADKHYQAASGNTVTLEPDFIPWPNYYERLAASLTSGEKKYNMAVSDSQWLGAFIEGGYYRKLNEFIDADPELQAIF
;
A
#
# COMPACT_ATOMS: atom_id res chain seq x y z
N MET A 1 24.09 -31.57 63.40
CA MET A 1 23.21 -31.61 62.20
C MET A 1 22.48 -30.29 62.12
N PRO A 2 22.30 -29.66 60.96
CA PRO A 2 23.08 -29.64 59.70
C PRO A 2 23.45 -28.14 59.39
N PHE A 3 24.01 -27.65 58.28
CA PHE A 3 24.46 -28.17 56.99
C PHE A 3 25.47 -27.17 56.41
N ALA A 4 26.29 -27.65 55.49
CA ALA A 4 27.46 -26.98 54.93
C ALA A 4 27.16 -26.08 53.72
N LEU A 5 28.06 -25.11 53.49
CA LEU A 5 28.77 -24.79 52.24
C LEU A 5 28.00 -24.92 50.90
N LYS A 6 27.92 -23.81 50.14
CA LYS A 6 28.63 -23.63 48.84
C LYS A 6 28.27 -22.30 48.17
N VAL A 7 29.30 -21.49 47.96
CA VAL A 7 29.35 -20.47 46.91
C VAL A 7 29.18 -21.17 45.57
N SER A 8 28.28 -20.70 44.71
CA SER A 8 28.20 -21.12 43.32
C SER A 8 28.02 -19.88 42.44
N ALA A 9 29.01 -19.67 41.58
CA ALA A 9 29.03 -18.63 40.56
C ALA A 9 28.04 -18.93 39.43
N SER A 10 27.70 -17.87 38.70
CA SER A 10 27.10 -17.84 37.36
C SER A 10 25.64 -18.26 37.21
N PHE A 11 24.76 -17.26 37.05
CA PHE A 11 23.78 -17.29 35.98
C PHE A 11 23.71 -15.91 35.31
N ILE A 12 24.21 -15.88 34.08
CA ILE A 12 24.09 -14.79 33.12
C ILE A 12 22.60 -14.60 32.82
N ALA A 13 22.06 -13.42 33.10
CA ALA A 13 20.82 -12.97 32.47
C ALA A 13 21.14 -11.66 31.74
N ALA A 14 21.61 -11.82 30.51
CA ALA A 14 21.85 -10.75 29.56
C ALA A 14 20.57 -9.92 29.38
N ALA A 15 20.50 -8.80 30.08
CA ALA A 15 19.63 -7.70 29.73
C ALA A 15 20.09 -7.13 28.39
N ALA A 16 19.12 -6.75 27.56
CA ALA A 16 19.28 -6.06 26.27
C ALA A 16 19.77 -6.89 25.07
N ALA A 17 19.05 -7.96 24.74
CA ALA A 17 18.75 -8.19 23.34
C ALA A 17 17.51 -7.37 23.00
N LEU A 18 17.70 -6.10 22.63
CA LEU A 18 16.72 -5.43 21.76
C LEU A 18 16.77 -6.21 20.44
N SER A 19 15.93 -7.23 20.32
CA SER A 19 15.52 -7.74 19.03
C SER A 19 14.77 -6.60 18.34
N SER A 20 15.50 -5.76 17.62
CA SER A 20 14.96 -5.05 16.46
C SER A 20 14.46 -6.13 15.52
N PHE A 21 13.20 -6.52 15.70
CA PHE A 21 12.44 -7.11 14.63
C PHE A 21 12.38 -6.03 13.56
N ALA A 22 13.33 -6.08 12.61
CA ALA A 22 13.07 -5.55 11.30
C ALA A 22 11.85 -6.34 10.81
N VAL A 23 10.66 -5.75 10.98
CA VAL A 23 9.48 -6.18 10.24
C VAL A 23 9.91 -6.03 8.78
N CYS A 24 10.24 -7.15 8.13
CA CYS A 24 10.35 -7.19 6.69
C CYS A 24 8.96 -6.84 6.18
N ALA A 25 8.76 -5.57 5.83
CA ALA A 25 7.48 -5.08 5.35
C ALA A 25 7.11 -5.89 4.09
N GLU A 26 5.89 -6.42 4.07
CA GLU A 26 5.43 -7.34 3.03
C GLU A 26 5.44 -6.65 1.66
N ASP A 27 5.82 -7.39 0.61
CA ASP A 27 5.81 -6.87 -0.75
C ASP A 27 4.37 -6.53 -1.16
N ILE A 28 4.14 -5.31 -1.62
CA ILE A 28 2.81 -4.81 -2.01
C ILE A 28 2.69 -4.80 -3.53
N VAL A 29 1.62 -5.38 -4.05
CA VAL A 29 1.29 -5.33 -5.48
C VAL A 29 0.07 -4.43 -5.70
N LEU A 30 0.26 -3.33 -6.44
CA LEU A 30 -0.78 -2.40 -6.82
C LEU A 30 -1.34 -2.77 -8.19
N ARG A 31 -2.48 -3.45 -8.21
CA ARG A 31 -3.19 -3.81 -9.44
C ARG A 31 -4.12 -2.68 -9.83
N MET A 32 -3.79 -2.00 -10.92
CA MET A 32 -4.42 -0.74 -11.29
C MET A 32 -5.14 -0.83 -12.64
N ALA A 33 -6.42 -0.49 -12.69
CA ALA A 33 -7.11 -0.29 -13.96
C ALA A 33 -6.73 1.10 -14.52
N VAL A 34 -6.19 1.16 -15.74
CA VAL A 34 -5.78 2.44 -16.34
C VAL A 34 -6.23 2.60 -17.81
N PRO A 35 -6.49 3.84 -18.27
CA PRO A 35 -6.52 4.14 -19.70
C PRO A 35 -5.25 3.64 -20.39
N ASP A 36 -5.36 3.06 -21.58
CA ASP A 36 -4.20 2.88 -22.45
C ASP A 36 -3.93 4.16 -23.24
N TRP A 37 -3.04 5.00 -22.70
CA TRP A 37 -2.58 6.22 -23.34
C TRP A 37 -1.21 6.66 -22.78
N PRO A 38 -0.49 7.61 -23.42
CA PRO A 38 0.88 7.94 -23.03
C PRO A 38 1.08 8.32 -21.54
N PRO A 39 0.21 9.12 -20.91
CA PRO A 39 0.37 9.46 -19.49
C PRO A 39 0.42 8.26 -18.53
N THR A 40 -0.39 7.22 -18.73
CA THR A 40 -0.37 6.05 -17.84
C THR A 40 0.84 5.15 -18.08
N ARG A 41 1.38 5.16 -19.30
CA ARG A 41 2.66 4.51 -19.62
C ARG A 41 3.83 5.22 -18.96
N ILE A 42 3.83 6.56 -18.95
CA ILE A 42 4.82 7.37 -18.22
C ILE A 42 4.69 7.15 -16.71
N MET A 43 3.47 7.10 -16.17
CA MET A 43 3.22 6.79 -14.75
C MET A 43 3.87 5.45 -14.35
N LYS A 44 3.68 4.40 -15.17
CA LYS A 44 4.31 3.10 -14.94
C LYS A 44 5.84 3.18 -14.97
N ASP A 45 6.40 3.86 -15.96
CA ASP A 45 7.84 4.04 -16.09
C ASP A 45 8.46 4.79 -14.89
N LEU A 46 7.80 5.86 -14.43
CA LEU A 46 8.24 6.61 -13.25
C LEU A 46 8.11 5.78 -11.97
N ALA A 47 7.04 5.00 -11.83
CA ALA A 47 6.88 4.10 -10.68
C ALA A 47 8.01 3.07 -10.64
N ASP A 48 8.33 2.43 -11.77
CA ASP A 48 9.40 1.41 -11.84
C ASP A 48 10.79 1.97 -11.55
N LYS A 49 11.05 3.21 -11.98
CA LYS A 49 12.39 3.81 -11.88
C LYS A 49 12.64 4.54 -10.57
N HIS A 50 11.61 5.13 -9.98
CA HIS A 50 11.81 6.15 -8.95
C HIS A 50 10.99 5.93 -7.69
N TYR A 51 9.96 5.08 -7.71
CA TYR A 51 9.17 4.85 -6.51
C TYR A 51 9.94 3.98 -5.51
N GLN A 52 10.06 4.45 -4.28
CA GLN A 52 10.60 3.72 -3.15
C GLN A 52 9.70 3.99 -1.95
N ALA A 53 9.16 2.93 -1.33
CA ALA A 53 8.30 3.10 -0.17
C ALA A 53 9.15 3.50 1.05
N ALA A 54 8.69 4.50 1.81
CA ALA A 54 9.36 4.92 3.05
C ALA A 54 9.46 3.79 4.09
N SER A 55 8.52 2.85 4.06
CA SER A 55 8.50 1.64 4.89
C SER A 55 9.53 0.58 4.49
N GLY A 56 10.26 0.77 3.38
CA GLY A 56 11.32 -0.14 2.92
C GLY A 56 10.83 -1.43 2.24
N ASN A 57 9.52 -1.63 2.08
CA ASN A 57 8.97 -2.72 1.30
C ASN A 57 9.07 -2.47 -0.21
N THR A 58 9.09 -3.55 -0.97
CA THR A 58 8.91 -3.50 -2.43
C THR A 58 7.46 -3.18 -2.75
N VAL A 59 7.23 -2.19 -3.61
CA VAL A 59 5.91 -1.89 -4.15
C VAL A 59 5.97 -2.04 -5.66
N THR A 60 5.19 -2.97 -6.20
CA THR A 60 5.11 -3.25 -7.63
C THR A 60 3.80 -2.71 -8.18
N LEU A 61 3.88 -1.85 -9.19
CA LEU A 61 2.71 -1.37 -9.91
C LEU A 61 2.41 -2.28 -11.10
N GLU A 62 1.23 -2.89 -11.13
CA GLU A 62 0.71 -3.76 -12.20
C GLU A 62 -0.49 -3.09 -12.89
N PRO A 63 -0.26 -2.25 -13.92
CA PRO A 63 -1.35 -1.63 -14.68
C PRO A 63 -2.00 -2.62 -15.66
N ASP A 64 -3.33 -2.73 -15.63
CA ASP A 64 -4.14 -3.27 -16.71
C ASP A 64 -4.47 -2.11 -17.67
N PHE A 65 -3.77 -2.06 -18.80
CA PHE A 65 -3.98 -1.07 -19.84
C PHE A 65 -5.24 -1.41 -20.64
N ILE A 66 -6.25 -0.55 -20.52
CA ILE A 66 -7.54 -0.74 -21.16
C ILE A 66 -7.72 0.30 -22.26
N PRO A 67 -8.01 -0.12 -23.51
CA PRO A 67 -8.27 0.81 -24.61
C PRO A 67 -9.33 1.84 -24.23
N TRP A 68 -9.07 3.11 -24.55
CA TRP A 68 -9.88 4.22 -24.06
C TRP A 68 -11.38 4.12 -24.37
N PRO A 69 -11.80 3.69 -25.58
CA PRO A 69 -13.21 3.48 -25.89
C PRO A 69 -13.93 2.47 -24.96
N ASN A 70 -13.18 1.56 -24.35
CA ASN A 70 -13.72 0.47 -23.53
C ASN A 70 -13.52 0.70 -22.03
N TYR A 71 -12.82 1.77 -21.64
CA TYR A 71 -12.38 1.94 -20.26
C TYR A 71 -13.55 2.15 -19.31
N TYR A 72 -14.52 2.97 -19.72
CA TYR A 72 -15.71 3.22 -18.92
C TYR A 72 -16.41 1.92 -18.53
N GLU A 73 -16.77 1.14 -19.53
CA GLU A 73 -17.54 -0.09 -19.36
C GLU A 73 -16.76 -1.13 -18.54
N ARG A 74 -15.46 -1.30 -18.81
CA ARG A 74 -14.63 -2.27 -18.10
C ARG A 74 -14.40 -1.89 -16.64
N LEU A 75 -14.14 -0.61 -16.35
CA LEU A 75 -13.97 -0.17 -14.97
C LEU A 75 -15.30 -0.28 -14.22
N ALA A 76 -16.40 0.22 -14.79
CA ALA A 76 -17.73 0.14 -14.18
C ALA A 76 -18.11 -1.32 -13.87
N ALA A 77 -17.95 -2.24 -14.82
CA ALA A 77 -18.23 -3.66 -14.61
C ALA A 77 -17.40 -4.26 -13.47
N SER A 78 -16.11 -3.92 -13.39
CA SER A 78 -15.24 -4.38 -12.29
C SER A 78 -15.75 -3.91 -10.94
N LEU A 79 -16.06 -2.62 -10.80
CA LEU A 79 -16.56 -2.02 -9.56
C LEU A 79 -17.92 -2.61 -9.14
N THR A 80 -18.85 -2.83 -10.07
CA THR A 80 -20.20 -3.30 -9.77
C THR A 80 -20.30 -4.80 -9.56
N SER A 81 -19.38 -5.60 -10.12
CA SER A 81 -19.46 -7.06 -10.08
C SER A 81 -19.14 -7.67 -8.71
N GLY A 82 -18.52 -6.89 -7.81
CA GLY A 82 -17.98 -7.38 -6.54
C GLY A 82 -16.64 -8.13 -6.66
N GLU A 83 -16.07 -8.21 -7.86
CA GLU A 83 -14.72 -8.73 -8.04
C GLU A 83 -13.69 -7.80 -7.37
N LYS A 84 -12.68 -8.38 -6.73
CA LYS A 84 -11.56 -7.62 -6.13
C LYS A 84 -10.35 -7.62 -7.05
N LYS A 85 -10.58 -7.32 -8.33
CA LYS A 85 -9.56 -7.41 -9.37
C LYS A 85 -8.51 -6.30 -9.24
N TYR A 86 -8.96 -5.08 -8.93
CA TYR A 86 -8.11 -3.90 -8.81
C TYR A 86 -8.16 -3.35 -7.38
N ASN A 87 -7.02 -2.82 -6.93
CA ASN A 87 -6.93 -2.05 -5.69
C ASN A 87 -6.76 -0.54 -5.94
N MET A 88 -6.47 -0.15 -7.18
CA MET A 88 -6.41 1.24 -7.62
C MET A 88 -7.02 1.37 -9.02
N ALA A 89 -7.47 2.58 -9.37
CA ALA A 89 -7.95 2.89 -10.71
C ALA A 89 -7.72 4.37 -11.04
N VAL A 90 -7.43 4.66 -12.30
CA VAL A 90 -7.40 6.04 -12.83
C VAL A 90 -8.80 6.40 -13.31
N SER A 91 -9.62 7.00 -12.44
CA SER A 91 -10.95 7.46 -12.84
C SER A 91 -10.85 8.78 -13.61
N ASP A 92 -11.70 8.95 -14.62
CA ASP A 92 -11.87 10.25 -15.25
C ASP A 92 -12.98 11.06 -14.56
N SER A 93 -12.82 12.39 -14.57
CA SER A 93 -13.63 13.34 -13.80
C SER A 93 -15.14 13.29 -14.12
N GLN A 94 -15.54 12.86 -15.32
CA GLN A 94 -16.94 12.89 -15.75
C GLN A 94 -17.83 11.87 -15.01
N TRP A 95 -17.22 10.86 -14.39
CA TRP A 95 -17.88 9.66 -13.87
C TRP A 95 -17.36 9.26 -12.49
N LEU A 96 -16.27 9.89 -12.01
CA LEU A 96 -15.78 9.76 -10.65
C LEU A 96 -16.89 10.00 -9.60
N GLY A 97 -17.74 11.02 -9.80
CA GLY A 97 -18.85 11.31 -8.89
C GLY A 97 -19.83 10.13 -8.74
N ALA A 98 -20.24 9.54 -9.86
CA ALA A 98 -21.15 8.39 -9.84
C ALA A 98 -20.54 7.17 -9.11
N PHE A 99 -19.24 6.94 -9.26
CA PHE A 99 -18.56 5.85 -8.55
C PHE A 99 -18.34 6.11 -7.07
N ILE A 100 -18.14 7.37 -6.68
CA ILE A 100 -18.09 7.76 -5.26
C ILE A 100 -19.47 7.55 -4.62
N GLU A 101 -20.54 8.01 -5.26
CA GLU A 101 -21.92 7.80 -4.78
C GLU A 101 -22.27 6.30 -4.71
N GLY A 102 -21.75 5.50 -5.65
CA GLY A 102 -21.84 4.04 -5.63
C GLY A 102 -21.01 3.34 -4.54
N GLY A 103 -20.18 4.07 -3.79
CA GLY A 103 -19.39 3.52 -2.69
C GLY A 103 -18.17 2.68 -3.12
N TYR A 104 -17.72 2.83 -4.36
CA TYR A 104 -16.65 2.00 -4.92
C TYR A 104 -15.23 2.52 -4.62
N TYR A 105 -15.12 3.76 -4.15
CA TYR A 105 -13.85 4.37 -3.75
C TYR A 105 -13.78 4.56 -2.24
N ARG A 106 -12.60 4.30 -1.68
CA ARG A 106 -12.30 4.58 -0.28
C ARG A 106 -12.16 6.10 -0.08
N LYS A 107 -12.85 6.63 0.92
CA LYS A 107 -12.63 7.99 1.42
C LYS A 107 -11.28 8.06 2.14
N LEU A 108 -10.41 8.99 1.74
CA LEU A 108 -9.03 9.08 2.25
C LEU A 108 -8.84 10.12 3.36
N ASN A 109 -9.88 10.88 3.74
CA ASN A 109 -9.77 11.98 4.71
C ASN A 109 -9.08 11.58 6.02
N GLU A 110 -9.45 10.44 6.61
CA GLU A 110 -8.85 10.00 7.87
C GLU A 110 -7.34 9.79 7.77
N PHE A 111 -6.84 9.35 6.61
CA PHE A 111 -5.39 9.18 6.38
C PHE A 111 -4.71 10.53 6.13
N ILE A 112 -5.36 11.43 5.38
CA ILE A 112 -4.83 12.76 5.07
C ILE A 112 -4.77 13.62 6.33
N ASP A 113 -5.80 13.60 7.16
CA ASP A 113 -5.90 14.38 8.40
C ASP A 113 -4.90 13.89 9.47
N ALA A 114 -4.53 12.61 9.41
CA ALA A 114 -3.55 12.00 10.31
C ALA A 114 -2.09 12.17 9.86
N ASP A 115 -1.84 12.68 8.65
CA ASP A 115 -0.50 12.81 8.07
C ASP A 115 -0.01 14.27 8.16
N PRO A 116 0.96 14.59 9.05
CA PRO A 116 1.47 15.95 9.20
C PRO A 116 2.15 16.50 7.95
N GLU A 117 2.73 15.65 7.10
CA GLU A 117 3.39 16.08 5.87
C GLU A 117 2.36 16.52 4.84
N LEU A 118 1.27 15.76 4.68
CA LEU A 118 0.17 16.14 3.79
C LEU A 118 -0.56 17.39 4.29
N GLN A 119 -0.75 17.53 5.61
CA GLN A 119 -1.36 18.74 6.19
C GLN A 119 -0.49 19.99 6.01
N ALA A 120 0.83 19.85 5.84
CA ALA A 120 1.72 21.00 5.63
C ALA A 120 1.74 21.52 4.18
N ILE A 121 1.17 20.78 3.22
CA ILE A 121 1.10 21.18 1.80
C ILE A 121 -0.03 22.19 1.56
N PHE A 122 -1.07 22.16 2.39
CA PHE A 122 -2.28 22.97 2.26
C PHE A 122 -2.37 24.05 3.34
#